data_AF-A0A2E7A7T3-F1
#
_entry.id   AF-A0A2E7A7T3-F1
#
_cell.length_a   1.000
_cell.length_b   1.000
_cell.length_c   1.000
_cell.angle_alpha   90.00
_cell.angle_beta   90.00
_cell.angle_gamma   90.00
#
_symmetry.space_group_name_H-M   'P 1'
#
loop_
_entity.id
_entity.type
_entity.pdbx_description
1 polymer ?
#
loop_
_entity_poly.entity_id
_entity_poly.type
_entity_poly.pdbx_seq_one_letter_code
_entity_poly.pdbx_strand_id
1 'polypeptide(L)'
;MVQYAEGAFGIDPDAVAHAEFTHVFRGYSIDEVRSFLEDVGSELHRLKRELAEARIIQEADTNSPQLTKESEGQPTASVRPGTVIDLQSHRLTIERQENFDDFDSDTSTDLYGEEERHIVPFPSAAPPQRRAVIDELFARLGPPQLDDVEWAKEVLIRTGEIPAVAQSPYESLHGEAETIADPHDRLRRTVTELSRSAVGQLKRNLATRLESLLPDLRTPPPNHYEMSHLVPRAMDDDLVEGFTPFVAAAAKFGAGGIPVNVDGIPSKVARTIGDWLRDRLEAHLDDDVAIEVRLRAVYREWKKSAVDLIATDAIAEAFALGLYVTIPQDAQIKWEMPADGCCGDICHTNGLASIRGKGEEFPSGHLLPPVGPGCRSLVVPAGQ
;
A
#
# COMPACT_ATOMS: atom_id res chain seq x y z
N MET A 1 -19.77 15.78 -30.66
CA MET A 1 -19.21 16.92 -29.90
C MET A 1 -20.25 17.95 -29.45
N VAL A 2 -21.46 18.04 -30.03
CA VAL A 2 -22.42 19.12 -29.72
C VAL A 2 -23.29 18.85 -28.48
N GLN A 3 -23.53 17.58 -28.11
CA GLN A 3 -24.36 17.24 -26.94
C GLN A 3 -23.70 17.48 -25.57
N TYR A 4 -22.36 17.56 -25.50
CA TYR A 4 -21.66 17.84 -24.24
C TYR A 4 -21.52 19.35 -23.96
N ALA A 5 -21.88 20.22 -24.91
CA ALA A 5 -21.80 21.67 -24.76
C ALA A 5 -23.08 22.32 -24.22
N GLU A 6 -24.25 21.67 -24.34
CA GLU A 6 -25.51 22.20 -23.80
C GLU A 6 -25.52 22.26 -22.27
N GLY A 7 -24.89 21.30 -21.59
CA GLY A 7 -24.76 21.31 -20.13
C GLY A 7 -23.88 22.44 -19.58
N ALA A 8 -22.88 22.89 -20.35
CA ALA A 8 -21.95 23.94 -19.95
C ALA A 8 -22.55 25.36 -20.07
N PHE A 9 -23.58 25.54 -20.90
CA PHE A 9 -24.23 26.84 -21.12
C PHE A 9 -25.05 27.33 -19.92
N GLY A 10 -25.54 26.41 -19.09
CA GLY A 10 -26.36 26.69 -17.90
C GLY A 10 -25.55 26.98 -16.63
N ILE A 11 -24.22 26.90 -16.70
CA ILE A 11 -23.36 27.09 -15.53
C ILE A 11 -23.24 28.60 -15.24
N ASP A 12 -23.59 28.98 -14.02
CA ASP A 12 -23.45 30.35 -13.52
C ASP A 12 -21.98 30.62 -13.14
N PRO A 13 -21.30 31.63 -13.74
CA PRO A 13 -19.89 31.89 -13.47
C PRO A 13 -19.62 32.20 -11.99
N ASP A 14 -20.56 32.87 -11.32
CA ASP A 14 -20.41 33.21 -9.90
C ASP A 14 -20.56 31.98 -9.01
N ALA A 15 -21.41 31.02 -9.39
CA ALA A 15 -21.53 29.74 -8.70
C ALA A 15 -20.26 28.86 -8.84
N VAL A 16 -19.52 28.98 -9.95
CA VAL A 16 -18.24 28.27 -10.14
C VAL A 16 -17.14 28.86 -9.25
N ALA A 17 -17.04 30.19 -9.21
CA ALA A 17 -16.03 30.89 -8.41
C ALA A 17 -16.20 30.64 -6.89
N HIS A 18 -17.44 30.45 -6.43
CA HIS A 18 -17.77 30.27 -5.01
C HIS A 18 -18.19 28.84 -4.66
N ALA A 19 -17.86 27.86 -5.49
CA ALA A 19 -18.23 26.47 -5.25
C ALA A 19 -17.57 25.93 -3.97
N GLU A 20 -18.38 25.33 -3.09
CA GLU A 20 -17.90 24.67 -1.88
C GLU A 20 -17.75 23.16 -2.10
N PHE A 21 -16.66 22.59 -1.58
CA PHE A 21 -16.33 21.18 -1.71
C PHE A 21 -16.11 20.55 -0.33
N THR A 22 -16.49 19.28 -0.19
CA THR A 22 -16.13 18.47 0.97
C THR A 22 -14.62 18.25 1.01
N HIS A 23 -14.01 18.57 2.15
CA HIS A 23 -12.57 18.46 2.33
C HIS A 23 -12.17 17.04 2.72
N VAL A 24 -11.19 16.47 2.00
CA VAL A 24 -10.61 15.14 2.26
C VAL A 24 -9.10 15.27 2.47
N PHE A 25 -8.50 14.38 3.27
CA PHE A 25 -7.10 14.44 3.69
C PHE A 25 -6.09 14.41 2.52
N ARG A 26 -6.48 13.80 1.39
CA ARG A 26 -5.77 13.88 0.11
C ARG A 26 -6.66 14.58 -0.92
N GLY A 27 -6.34 15.83 -1.21
CA GLY A 27 -6.99 16.62 -2.24
C GLY A 27 -6.05 17.65 -2.83
N TYR A 28 -6.53 18.38 -3.82
CA TYR A 28 -5.84 19.55 -4.36
C TYR A 28 -5.70 20.65 -3.29
N SER A 29 -4.67 21.51 -3.44
CA SER A 29 -4.48 22.65 -2.54
C SER A 29 -5.71 23.57 -2.60
N ILE A 30 -6.29 23.89 -1.44
CA ILE A 30 -7.51 24.71 -1.37
C ILE A 30 -7.29 26.08 -2.00
N ASP A 31 -6.14 26.70 -1.73
CA ASP A 31 -5.81 28.03 -2.23
C ASP A 31 -5.58 28.01 -3.76
N GLU A 32 -4.96 26.95 -4.29
CA GLU A 32 -4.77 26.80 -5.74
C GLU A 32 -6.09 26.52 -6.45
N VAL A 33 -6.96 25.67 -5.87
CA VAL A 33 -8.29 25.40 -6.43
C VAL A 33 -9.15 26.65 -6.41
N ARG A 34 -9.11 27.45 -5.34
CA ARG A 34 -9.85 28.70 -5.25
C ARG A 34 -9.39 29.71 -6.29
N SER A 35 -8.08 29.94 -6.37
CA SER A 35 -7.50 30.83 -7.40
C SER A 35 -7.88 30.37 -8.81
N PHE A 36 -7.82 29.06 -9.06
CA PHE A 36 -8.19 28.51 -10.36
C PHE A 36 -9.69 28.69 -10.67
N LEU A 37 -10.58 28.49 -9.70
CA LEU A 37 -12.02 28.68 -9.90
C LEU A 37 -12.40 30.15 -10.10
N GLU A 38 -11.70 31.09 -9.43
CA GLU A 38 -11.83 32.53 -9.66
C GLU A 38 -11.42 32.92 -11.09
N ASP A 39 -10.31 32.37 -11.58
CA ASP A 39 -9.85 32.56 -12.96
C ASP A 39 -10.84 31.98 -13.98
N VAL A 40 -11.34 30.76 -13.73
CA VAL A 40 -12.35 30.11 -14.60
C VAL A 40 -13.66 30.90 -14.61
N GLY A 41 -14.13 31.40 -13.45
CA GLY A 41 -15.32 32.25 -13.37
C GLY A 41 -15.16 33.55 -14.16
N SER A 42 -13.97 34.17 -14.09
CA SER A 42 -13.64 35.39 -14.85
C SER A 42 -13.64 35.16 -16.37
N GLU A 43 -13.07 34.04 -16.81
CA GLU A 43 -13.07 33.64 -18.22
C GLU A 43 -14.47 33.30 -18.73
N LEU A 44 -15.30 32.63 -17.92
CA LEU A 44 -16.71 32.39 -18.27
C LEU A 44 -17.49 33.69 -18.40
N HIS A 45 -17.25 34.68 -17.52
CA HIS A 45 -17.84 36.02 -17.64
C HIS A 45 -17.42 36.72 -18.94
N ARG A 46 -16.12 36.63 -19.30
CA ARG A 46 -15.60 37.21 -20.54
C ARG A 46 -16.27 36.60 -21.77
N LEU A 47 -16.31 35.27 -21.85
CA LEU A 47 -16.91 34.55 -22.97
C LEU A 47 -18.43 34.79 -23.08
N LYS A 48 -19.15 34.88 -21.95
CA LYS A 48 -20.59 35.21 -21.98
C LYS A 48 -20.84 36.63 -22.51
N ARG A 49 -19.99 37.60 -22.17
CA ARG A 49 -20.06 38.97 -22.72
C ARG A 49 -19.80 38.98 -24.22
N GLU A 50 -18.70 38.37 -24.67
CA GLU A 50 -18.36 38.28 -26.09
C GLU A 50 -19.46 37.59 -26.91
N LEU A 51 -20.10 36.55 -26.33
CA LEU A 51 -21.21 35.86 -26.99
C LEU A 51 -22.49 36.69 -27.04
N ALA A 52 -22.81 37.44 -25.97
CA ALA A 52 -23.93 38.36 -25.97
C ALA A 52 -23.74 39.47 -27.02
N GLU A 53 -22.53 40.02 -27.13
CA GLU A 53 -22.16 41.00 -28.16
C GLU A 53 -22.30 40.42 -29.57
N ALA A 54 -21.78 39.20 -29.80
CA ALA A 54 -21.90 38.52 -31.10
C ALA A 54 -23.37 38.22 -31.48
N ARG A 55 -24.21 37.83 -30.52
CA ARG A 55 -25.65 37.61 -30.76
C ARG A 55 -26.38 38.91 -31.12
N ILE A 56 -26.08 40.01 -30.44
CA ILE A 56 -26.65 41.32 -30.76
C ILE A 56 -26.29 41.74 -32.19
N ILE A 57 -25.04 41.51 -32.62
CA ILE A 57 -24.58 41.79 -33.99
C ILE A 57 -25.30 40.90 -35.01
N GLN A 58 -25.45 39.61 -34.72
CA GLN A 58 -26.11 38.64 -35.60
C GLN A 58 -27.61 38.92 -35.76
N GLU A 59 -28.30 39.34 -34.68
CA GLU A 59 -29.70 39.76 -34.72
C GLU A 59 -29.89 41.09 -35.48
N ALA A 60 -28.90 41.98 -35.47
CA ALA A 60 -28.90 43.20 -36.27
C ALA A 60 -28.70 42.93 -37.78
N ASP A 61 -27.85 41.98 -38.15
CA ASP A 61 -27.64 41.56 -39.54
C ASP A 61 -28.84 40.79 -40.12
N THR A 62 -29.56 40.04 -39.28
CA THR A 62 -30.73 39.24 -39.72
C THR A 62 -31.97 40.12 -39.98
N ASN A 63 -31.99 41.36 -39.49
CA ASN A 63 -33.10 42.31 -39.66
C ASN A 63 -32.88 43.38 -40.76
N SER A 64 -31.86 43.23 -41.62
CA SER A 64 -31.66 44.09 -42.79
C SER A 64 -32.29 43.50 -44.06
N PRO A 65 -33.13 44.22 -44.83
CA PRO A 65 -33.69 43.72 -46.08
C PRO A 65 -32.63 43.61 -47.18
N GLN A 66 -32.59 42.46 -47.86
CA GLN A 66 -31.70 42.15 -48.98
C GLN A 66 -31.79 43.16 -50.14
N LEU A 67 -30.62 43.55 -50.67
CA LEU A 67 -30.46 43.97 -52.06
C LEU A 67 -29.30 43.19 -52.68
N THR A 68 -29.69 42.34 -53.62
CA THR A 68 -28.87 41.50 -54.51
C THR A 68 -27.98 42.35 -55.43
N LYS A 69 -26.73 41.91 -55.68
CA LYS A 69 -26.19 41.74 -57.03
C LYS A 69 -24.87 40.96 -57.11
N GLU A 70 -24.74 40.27 -58.24
CA GLU A 70 -23.79 39.25 -58.66
C GLU A 70 -22.37 39.74 -59.01
N SER A 71 -21.40 38.82 -58.87
CA SER A 71 -20.52 38.32 -59.95
C SER A 71 -19.00 38.45 -59.77
N GLU A 72 -18.38 37.27 -59.65
CA GLU A 72 -17.11 36.77 -60.21
C GLU A 72 -15.76 37.49 -60.02
N GLY A 73 -14.82 36.74 -59.42
CA GLY A 73 -13.38 37.01 -59.40
C GLY A 73 -12.58 36.04 -58.51
N GLN A 74 -12.30 34.83 -59.00
CA GLN A 74 -11.25 33.91 -58.47
C GLN A 74 -9.84 34.46 -58.87
N PRO A 75 -8.66 34.04 -58.32
CA PRO A 75 -8.39 32.83 -57.53
C PRO A 75 -7.30 32.95 -56.40
N THR A 76 -7.06 31.81 -55.73
CA THR A 76 -5.80 31.37 -55.09
C THR A 76 -5.52 31.66 -53.61
N ALA A 77 -4.79 30.67 -53.06
CA ALA A 77 -3.91 30.71 -51.89
C ALA A 77 -4.62 30.52 -50.53
N SER A 78 -4.62 29.27 -50.04
CA SER A 78 -3.56 28.82 -49.13
C SER A 78 -3.74 29.41 -47.73
N VAL A 79 -4.68 28.86 -46.97
CA VAL A 79 -4.55 28.87 -45.52
C VAL A 79 -3.71 27.65 -45.15
N ARG A 80 -2.45 27.95 -44.85
CA ARG A 80 -1.48 27.02 -44.29
C ARG A 80 -2.02 26.39 -43.00
N PRO A 81 -1.74 25.11 -42.73
CA PRO A 81 -2.02 24.48 -41.45
C PRO A 81 -1.09 25.08 -40.39
N GLY A 82 -1.66 25.62 -39.32
CA GLY A 82 -0.89 26.24 -38.25
C GLY A 82 -1.74 26.50 -37.02
N THR A 83 -1.75 25.50 -36.14
CA THR A 83 -1.75 25.68 -34.68
C THR A 83 -3.10 25.93 -34.00
N VAL A 84 -3.84 24.84 -33.79
CA VAL A 84 -4.45 24.54 -32.49
C VAL A 84 -3.90 23.16 -32.12
N ILE A 85 -2.73 23.12 -31.48
CA ILE A 85 -2.58 22.72 -30.06
C ILE A 85 -3.58 21.62 -29.70
N ASP A 86 -3.27 20.39 -30.08
CA ASP A 86 -3.54 19.25 -29.21
C ASP A 86 -2.24 18.93 -28.48
N LEU A 87 -2.17 19.37 -27.22
CA LEU A 87 -1.21 18.90 -26.23
C LEU A 87 -1.74 17.61 -25.61
N GLN A 88 -2.00 16.59 -26.42
CA GLN A 88 -2.01 15.21 -25.98
C GLN A 88 -1.16 14.40 -26.95
N SER A 89 -0.12 13.78 -26.38
CA SER A 89 0.83 12.84 -26.98
C SER A 89 1.91 13.44 -27.91
N HIS A 90 3.10 13.61 -27.33
CA HIS A 90 4.30 12.83 -27.69
C HIS A 90 5.32 13.13 -26.58
N ARG A 91 5.90 12.13 -25.92
CA ARG A 91 7.04 11.35 -26.44
C ARG A 91 7.31 10.25 -25.39
N LEU A 92 7.46 8.95 -25.65
CA LEU A 92 7.78 8.19 -26.86
C LEU A 92 7.35 6.73 -26.67
N THR A 93 6.79 6.17 -27.73
CA THR A 93 6.84 4.75 -28.07
C THR A 93 8.29 4.31 -28.37
N ILE A 94 8.66 3.10 -27.99
CA ILE A 94 9.50 2.24 -28.84
C ILE A 94 8.83 0.87 -28.92
N GLU A 95 8.55 0.53 -30.17
CA GLU A 95 8.23 -0.74 -30.78
C GLU A 95 8.88 -1.97 -30.13
N ARG A 96 8.09 -3.04 -29.93
CA ARG A 96 8.32 -4.30 -30.67
C ARG A 96 7.08 -5.19 -30.62
N GLN A 97 6.44 -5.30 -31.79
CA GLN A 97 5.52 -6.35 -32.15
C GLN A 97 6.32 -7.53 -32.73
N GLU A 98 5.77 -8.74 -32.57
CA GLU A 98 6.06 -9.98 -33.31
C GLU A 98 7.30 -10.79 -32.91
N ASN A 99 7.05 -11.86 -32.15
CA ASN A 99 6.97 -13.22 -32.73
C ASN A 99 6.11 -14.13 -31.84
N PHE A 100 5.00 -14.59 -32.41
CA PHE A 100 4.26 -15.80 -32.05
C PHE A 100 4.79 -16.95 -32.94
N ASP A 101 4.52 -18.18 -32.51
CA ASP A 101 4.77 -19.51 -33.12
C ASP A 101 5.70 -20.34 -32.19
N ASP A 102 5.40 -21.56 -31.75
CA ASP A 102 4.28 -22.49 -31.97
C ASP A 102 4.52 -23.73 -31.05
N PHE A 103 3.46 -24.48 -30.70
CA PHE A 103 3.43 -25.86 -30.16
C PHE A 103 4.19 -26.19 -28.84
N ASP A 104 3.77 -27.09 -27.95
CA ASP A 104 2.73 -28.12 -27.99
C ASP A 104 2.25 -28.44 -26.56
N SER A 105 1.05 -28.99 -26.47
CA SER A 105 0.47 -29.54 -25.25
C SER A 105 1.14 -30.87 -24.89
N ASP A 106 1.44 -31.12 -23.61
CA ASP A 106 1.31 -32.49 -23.09
C ASP A 106 1.22 -32.55 -21.55
N THR A 107 0.01 -32.86 -21.09
CA THR A 107 -0.38 -33.92 -20.16
C THR A 107 0.68 -34.53 -19.21
N SER A 108 0.48 -34.42 -17.89
CA SER A 108 0.57 -35.55 -16.92
C SER A 108 0.17 -35.15 -15.49
N THR A 109 -1.10 -35.40 -15.17
CA THR A 109 -1.62 -36.34 -14.17
C THR A 109 -0.73 -36.79 -12.97
N ASP A 110 -1.29 -36.55 -11.78
CA ASP A 110 -1.23 -37.27 -10.50
C ASP A 110 0.08 -37.43 -9.70
N LEU A 111 0.06 -36.94 -8.45
CA LEU A 111 -0.05 -37.77 -7.23
C LEU A 111 -0.08 -36.88 -5.97
N TYR A 112 -1.27 -36.70 -5.39
CA TYR A 112 -1.43 -36.15 -4.03
C TYR A 112 -1.16 -37.26 -3.01
N GLY A 113 -0.12 -37.09 -2.19
CA GLY A 113 0.01 -37.79 -0.91
C GLY A 113 -0.42 -36.85 0.20
N GLU A 114 -1.58 -37.12 0.81
CA GLU A 114 -2.01 -36.46 2.04
C GLU A 114 -1.16 -36.97 3.21
N GLU A 115 -0.26 -36.15 3.73
CA GLU A 115 0.30 -36.34 5.07
C GLU A 115 -0.21 -35.22 5.99
N GLU A 116 -0.89 -35.63 7.06
CA GLU A 116 -1.44 -34.80 8.13
C GLU A 116 -0.33 -33.93 8.75
N ARG A 117 -0.27 -32.65 8.35
CA ARG A 117 0.71 -31.69 8.86
C ARG A 117 0.38 -31.31 10.31
N HIS A 118 1.15 -31.88 11.23
CA HIS A 118 1.15 -31.48 12.64
C HIS A 118 1.59 -30.02 12.81
N ILE A 119 0.71 -29.19 13.37
CA ILE A 119 0.98 -27.81 13.76
C ILE A 119 1.62 -27.84 15.15
N VAL A 120 2.82 -27.27 15.30
CA VAL A 120 3.51 -27.18 16.60
C VAL A 120 3.06 -25.91 17.33
N PRO A 121 2.45 -26.00 18.53
CA PRO A 121 1.93 -24.84 19.22
C PRO A 121 3.02 -24.08 20.00
N PHE A 122 2.93 -22.75 19.98
CA PHE A 122 3.69 -21.86 20.87
C PHE A 122 2.75 -21.31 21.96
N PRO A 123 3.21 -21.14 23.21
CA PRO A 123 2.37 -20.59 24.28
C PRO A 123 2.05 -19.11 24.00
N SER A 124 0.78 -18.82 23.71
CA SER A 124 0.24 -17.48 23.46
C SER A 124 -0.59 -16.98 24.65
N ALA A 125 -0.60 -15.67 24.87
CA ALA A 125 -1.54 -15.02 25.77
C ALA A 125 -2.95 -15.07 25.16
N ALA A 126 -3.98 -15.08 26.02
CA ALA A 126 -5.36 -15.28 25.60
C ALA A 126 -5.79 -14.29 24.49
N PRO A 127 -6.41 -14.78 23.40
CA PRO A 127 -6.83 -13.93 22.28
C PRO A 127 -7.88 -12.91 22.71
N PRO A 128 -7.97 -11.74 22.05
CA PRO A 128 -9.00 -10.75 22.32
C PRO A 128 -10.40 -11.34 22.14
N GLN A 129 -11.36 -10.88 22.95
CA GLN A 129 -12.68 -11.50 23.13
C GLN A 129 -13.49 -11.69 21.84
N ARG A 130 -13.29 -10.84 20.81
CA ARG A 130 -13.89 -11.03 19.47
C ARG A 130 -13.30 -12.21 18.70
N ARG A 131 -11.98 -12.42 18.80
CA ARG A 131 -11.27 -13.49 18.09
C ARG A 131 -11.62 -14.85 18.72
N ALA A 132 -11.74 -14.91 20.04
CA ALA A 132 -12.24 -16.08 20.76
C ALA A 132 -13.67 -16.50 20.34
N VAL A 133 -14.56 -15.53 20.06
CA VAL A 133 -15.94 -15.82 19.58
C VAL A 133 -15.94 -16.31 18.14
N ILE A 134 -15.08 -15.76 17.29
CA ILE A 134 -14.91 -16.20 15.90
C ILE A 134 -14.30 -17.61 15.86
N ASP A 135 -13.28 -17.87 16.68
CA ASP A 135 -12.64 -19.17 16.78
C ASP A 135 -13.58 -20.23 17.38
N GLU A 136 -14.45 -19.86 18.33
CA GLU A 136 -15.51 -20.73 18.84
C GLU A 136 -16.56 -21.05 17.76
N LEU A 137 -16.90 -20.06 16.93
CA LEU A 137 -17.77 -20.26 15.76
C LEU A 137 -17.14 -21.24 14.76
N PHE A 138 -15.86 -21.07 14.42
CA PHE A 138 -15.16 -21.99 13.51
C PHE A 138 -14.93 -23.37 14.13
N ALA A 139 -14.66 -23.46 15.44
CA ALA A 139 -14.55 -24.73 16.15
C ALA A 139 -15.89 -25.51 16.19
N ARG A 140 -17.02 -24.80 16.26
CA ARG A 140 -18.37 -25.40 16.17
C ARG A 140 -18.75 -25.84 14.76
N LEU A 141 -18.23 -25.15 13.74
CA LEU A 141 -18.45 -25.47 12.34
C LEU A 141 -17.57 -26.64 11.86
N GLY A 142 -16.42 -26.88 12.50
CA GLY A 142 -15.48 -27.94 12.12
C GLY A 142 -14.73 -27.63 10.81
N PRO A 143 -13.73 -28.45 10.44
CA PRO A 143 -13.13 -28.34 9.11
C PRO A 143 -14.19 -28.59 8.03
N PRO A 144 -14.22 -27.80 6.94
CA PRO A 144 -15.20 -27.97 5.89
C PRO A 144 -15.09 -29.38 5.30
N GLN A 145 -16.21 -30.10 5.22
CA GLN A 145 -16.22 -31.42 4.59
C GLN A 145 -16.08 -31.25 3.08
N LEU A 146 -15.53 -32.26 2.40
CA LEU A 146 -15.35 -32.22 0.93
C LEU A 146 -16.67 -31.89 0.22
N ASP A 147 -17.78 -32.39 0.75
CA ASP A 147 -19.14 -32.14 0.25
C ASP A 147 -19.58 -30.68 0.42
N ASP A 148 -19.15 -29.99 1.48
CA ASP A 148 -19.43 -28.56 1.70
C ASP A 148 -18.65 -27.69 0.71
N VAL A 149 -17.43 -28.10 0.39
CA VAL A 149 -16.56 -27.44 -0.60
C VAL A 149 -17.12 -27.64 -2.02
N GLU A 150 -17.65 -28.83 -2.31
CA GLU A 150 -18.25 -29.15 -3.60
C GLU A 150 -19.61 -28.47 -3.77
N TRP A 151 -20.43 -28.41 -2.72
CA TRP A 151 -21.66 -27.62 -2.68
C TRP A 151 -21.39 -26.12 -2.87
N ALA A 152 -20.37 -25.56 -2.18
CA ALA A 152 -19.97 -24.17 -2.36
C ALA A 152 -19.48 -23.90 -3.80
N LYS A 153 -18.71 -24.82 -4.39
CA LYS A 153 -18.30 -24.72 -5.81
C LYS A 153 -19.50 -24.74 -6.75
N GLU A 154 -20.47 -25.62 -6.55
CA GLU A 154 -21.67 -25.68 -7.38
C GLU A 154 -22.55 -24.43 -7.22
N VAL A 155 -22.66 -23.88 -6.01
CA VAL A 155 -23.37 -22.61 -5.76
C VAL A 155 -22.69 -21.45 -6.48
N LEU A 156 -21.35 -21.33 -6.41
CA LEU A 156 -20.59 -20.25 -7.06
C LEU A 156 -20.60 -20.36 -8.60
N ILE A 157 -20.65 -21.60 -9.13
CA ILE A 157 -20.83 -21.84 -10.57
C ILE A 157 -22.25 -21.46 -11.01
N ARG A 158 -23.27 -21.73 -10.19
CA ARG A 158 -24.68 -21.40 -10.50
C ARG A 158 -25.01 -19.91 -10.37
N THR A 159 -24.42 -19.20 -9.42
CA THR A 159 -24.68 -17.76 -9.22
C THR A 159 -23.89 -16.88 -10.17
N GLY A 160 -22.88 -17.43 -10.88
CA GLY A 160 -21.99 -16.66 -11.75
C GLY A 160 -21.05 -15.73 -11.00
N GLU A 161 -21.12 -15.70 -9.67
CA GLU A 161 -20.21 -15.01 -8.77
C GLU A 161 -19.12 -15.98 -8.35
N ILE A 162 -18.21 -16.33 -9.27
CA ILE A 162 -16.91 -16.82 -8.83
C ILE A 162 -16.26 -15.61 -8.15
N PRO A 163 -16.02 -15.61 -6.83
CA PRO A 163 -15.22 -14.57 -6.21
C PRO A 163 -13.89 -14.74 -6.92
N ALA A 164 -13.50 -13.75 -7.73
CA ALA A 164 -12.13 -13.71 -8.22
C ALA A 164 -11.29 -13.82 -6.96
N VAL A 165 -10.68 -14.99 -6.73
CA VAL A 165 -9.67 -15.15 -5.69
C VAL A 165 -8.68 -14.08 -6.07
N ALA A 166 -8.67 -12.99 -5.32
CA ALA A 166 -7.75 -11.91 -5.58
C ALA A 166 -6.40 -12.58 -5.62
N GLN A 167 -5.77 -12.59 -6.81
CA GLN A 167 -4.47 -13.20 -7.00
C GLN A 167 -3.62 -12.77 -5.81
N SER A 168 -3.08 -13.76 -5.10
CA SER A 168 -2.25 -13.48 -3.93
C SER A 168 -1.26 -12.40 -4.37
N PRO A 169 -1.16 -11.25 -3.68
CA PRO A 169 -0.32 -10.15 -4.17
C PRO A 169 1.17 -10.53 -4.29
N TYR A 170 1.52 -11.77 -3.91
CA TYR A 170 2.85 -12.37 -3.91
C TYR A 170 2.89 -13.71 -4.66
N GLU A 171 2.00 -13.90 -5.63
CA GLU A 171 2.00 -15.08 -6.50
C GLU A 171 3.37 -15.27 -7.20
N SER A 172 4.08 -14.16 -7.47
CA SER A 172 5.46 -14.13 -7.98
C SER A 172 6.50 -14.79 -7.07
N LEU A 173 6.22 -14.96 -5.79
CA LEU A 173 7.12 -15.64 -4.85
C LEU A 173 6.88 -17.16 -4.78
N HIS A 174 5.75 -17.66 -5.31
CA HIS A 174 5.49 -19.10 -5.36
C HIS A 174 6.40 -19.78 -6.40
N GLY A 175 7.25 -20.70 -5.96
CA GLY A 175 8.17 -21.47 -6.81
C GLY A 175 9.60 -20.93 -6.87
N GLU A 176 9.82 -19.69 -7.33
CA GLU A 176 11.19 -19.18 -7.55
C GLU A 176 11.98 -18.97 -6.25
N ALA A 177 11.36 -18.36 -5.22
CA ALA A 177 12.04 -18.08 -3.95
C ALA A 177 12.40 -19.34 -3.15
N GLU A 178 11.70 -20.46 -3.39
CA GLU A 178 11.98 -21.77 -2.77
C GLU A 178 13.22 -22.44 -3.40
N THR A 179 13.60 -22.05 -4.62
CA THR A 179 14.73 -22.65 -5.36
C THR A 179 16.06 -21.95 -5.18
N ILE A 180 16.09 -20.74 -4.62
CA ILE A 180 17.33 -20.01 -4.36
C ILE A 180 18.09 -20.69 -3.20
N ALA A 181 19.33 -21.11 -3.45
CA ALA A 181 20.12 -21.82 -2.45
C ALA A 181 20.59 -20.90 -1.30
N ASP A 182 21.01 -19.67 -1.60
CA ASP A 182 21.54 -18.74 -0.60
C ASP A 182 20.41 -18.08 0.24
N PRO A 183 20.44 -18.22 1.58
CA PRO A 183 19.41 -17.65 2.45
C PRO A 183 19.32 -16.12 2.40
N HIS A 184 20.43 -15.40 2.20
CA HIS A 184 20.44 -13.94 2.14
C HIS A 184 19.86 -13.41 0.82
N ASP A 185 20.12 -14.09 -0.30
CA ASP A 185 19.50 -13.79 -1.59
C ASP A 185 17.99 -14.02 -1.54
N ARG A 186 17.54 -15.11 -0.88
CA ARG A 186 16.12 -15.34 -0.59
C ARG A 186 15.52 -14.21 0.22
N LEU A 187 16.15 -13.82 1.32
CA LEU A 187 15.71 -12.68 2.14
C LEU A 187 15.60 -11.40 1.29
N ARG A 188 16.62 -11.08 0.48
CA ARG A 188 16.62 -9.88 -0.37
C ARG A 188 15.48 -9.90 -1.38
N ARG A 189 15.20 -11.05 -2.00
CA ARG A 189 14.08 -11.24 -2.93
C ARG A 189 12.74 -11.06 -2.23
N THR A 190 12.56 -11.69 -1.07
CA THR A 190 11.35 -11.56 -0.25
C THR A 190 11.09 -10.11 0.16
N VAL A 191 12.11 -9.40 0.66
CA VAL A 191 11.98 -7.97 1.01
C VAL A 191 11.61 -7.13 -0.21
N THR A 192 12.24 -7.37 -1.35
CA THR A 192 11.99 -6.61 -2.59
C THR A 192 10.54 -6.76 -3.06
N GLU A 193 10.01 -7.99 -3.08
CA GLU A 193 8.67 -8.29 -3.56
C GLU A 193 7.57 -7.82 -2.59
N LEU A 194 7.77 -8.01 -1.28
CA LEU A 194 6.74 -7.70 -0.29
C LEU A 194 6.69 -6.22 0.11
N SER A 195 7.84 -5.54 0.12
CA SER A 195 7.99 -4.21 0.72
C SER A 195 7.05 -3.15 0.15
N ARG A 196 6.94 -3.02 -1.17
CA ARG A 196 6.14 -1.96 -1.81
C ARG A 196 4.69 -2.00 -1.34
N SER A 197 4.08 -3.18 -1.39
CA SER A 197 2.68 -3.37 -1.02
C SER A 197 2.49 -3.25 0.49
N ALA A 198 3.45 -3.75 1.29
CA ALA A 198 3.41 -3.69 2.75
C ALA A 198 3.51 -2.23 3.26
N VAL A 199 4.45 -1.48 2.70
CA VAL A 199 4.62 -0.04 2.92
C VAL A 199 3.36 0.71 2.49
N GLY A 200 2.76 0.36 1.35
CA GLY A 200 1.50 0.93 0.90
C GLY A 200 0.35 0.72 1.88
N GLN A 201 0.27 -0.45 2.51
CA GLN A 201 -0.69 -0.76 3.57
C GLN A 201 -0.45 0.10 4.81
N LEU A 202 0.76 0.09 5.36
CA LEU A 202 1.07 0.85 6.57
C LEU A 202 0.96 2.38 6.37
N LYS A 203 1.23 2.89 5.15
CA LYS A 203 0.98 4.30 4.77
C LYS A 203 -0.50 4.67 4.81
N ARG A 204 -1.40 3.73 4.50
CA ARG A 204 -2.86 3.92 4.58
C ARG A 204 -3.31 3.87 6.03
N ASN A 205 -2.89 2.86 6.78
CA ASN A 205 -3.25 2.71 8.19
C ASN A 205 -2.89 3.95 9.02
N LEU A 206 -1.66 4.47 8.89
CA LEU A 206 -1.29 5.68 9.63
C LEU A 206 -2.10 6.90 9.18
N ALA A 207 -2.39 7.06 7.89
CA ALA A 207 -3.20 8.18 7.41
C ALA A 207 -4.61 8.14 8.03
N THR A 208 -5.29 7.00 7.95
CA THR A 208 -6.60 6.77 8.58
C THR A 208 -6.56 7.08 10.08
N ARG A 209 -5.49 6.66 10.78
CA ARG A 209 -5.34 6.93 12.20
C ARG A 209 -5.13 8.41 12.52
N LEU A 210 -4.33 9.12 11.74
CA LEU A 210 -4.14 10.56 11.94
C LEU A 210 -5.43 11.34 11.65
N GLU A 211 -6.22 10.89 10.67
CA GLU A 211 -7.54 11.45 10.38
C GLU A 211 -8.52 11.23 11.54
N SER A 212 -8.52 10.04 12.15
CA SER A 212 -9.39 9.76 13.30
C SER A 212 -9.03 10.56 14.54
N LEU A 213 -7.75 10.95 14.71
CA LEU A 213 -7.29 11.75 15.84
C LEU A 213 -7.57 13.26 15.67
N LEU A 214 -7.79 13.73 14.43
CA LEU A 214 -7.91 15.15 14.14
C LEU A 214 -9.06 15.86 14.90
N PRO A 215 -10.27 15.29 15.03
CA PRO A 215 -11.36 15.93 15.77
C PRO A 215 -11.03 16.15 17.25
N ASP A 216 -10.48 15.12 17.90
CA ASP A 216 -10.13 15.16 19.33
C ASP A 216 -9.04 16.19 19.62
N LEU A 217 -8.11 16.34 18.68
CA LEU A 217 -7.00 17.29 18.75
C LEU A 217 -7.43 18.75 18.52
N ARG A 218 -8.50 18.98 17.75
CA ARG A 218 -9.02 20.32 17.41
C ARG A 218 -9.77 20.97 18.56
N THR A 219 -10.42 20.20 19.42
CA THR A 219 -11.10 20.70 20.61
C THR A 219 -10.13 20.69 21.78
N PRO A 220 -9.53 21.83 22.17
CA PRO A 220 -8.68 21.84 23.35
C PRO A 220 -9.52 21.50 24.58
N PRO A 221 -9.21 20.43 25.35
CA PRO A 221 -9.85 20.24 26.63
C PRO A 221 -9.49 21.42 27.56
N PRO A 222 -10.40 21.82 28.47
CA PRO A 222 -10.20 22.98 29.34
C PRO A 222 -9.03 22.83 30.35
N ASN A 223 -8.44 21.64 30.45
CA ASN A 223 -7.20 21.38 31.18
C ASN A 223 -6.32 20.48 30.31
N HIS A 224 -5.03 20.82 30.20
CA HIS A 224 -3.90 20.05 29.68
C HIS A 224 -4.23 18.79 28.87
N TYR A 225 -3.77 18.75 27.61
CA TYR A 225 -3.77 17.52 26.81
C TYR A 225 -3.17 16.34 27.59
N GLU A 226 -4.02 15.41 28.06
CA GLU A 226 -3.56 14.13 28.59
C GLU A 226 -3.16 13.24 27.40
N MET A 227 -1.85 13.15 27.20
CA MET A 227 -1.13 12.40 26.17
C MET A 227 -1.52 10.91 26.10
N SER A 228 -2.04 10.35 27.20
CA SER A 228 -2.60 8.99 27.31
C SER A 228 -3.86 8.78 26.47
N HIS A 229 -4.57 9.86 26.11
CA HIS A 229 -5.81 9.81 25.31
C HIS A 229 -5.57 10.09 23.82
N LEU A 230 -4.53 10.84 23.48
CA LEU A 230 -4.23 11.26 22.10
C LEU A 230 -3.29 10.32 21.36
N VAL A 231 -2.44 9.62 22.11
CA VAL A 231 -1.45 8.74 21.52
C VAL A 231 -1.95 7.30 21.64
N PRO A 232 -1.89 6.50 20.56
CA PRO A 232 -2.30 5.11 20.61
C PRO A 232 -1.73 4.40 21.83
N ARG A 233 -2.58 3.62 22.52
CA ARG A 233 -2.03 2.57 23.40
C ARG A 233 -1.04 1.78 22.56
N ALA A 234 0.06 1.33 23.14
CA ALA A 234 1.20 0.72 22.46
C ALA A 234 0.89 -0.60 21.69
N MET A 235 -0.36 -0.83 21.31
CA MET A 235 -0.93 -2.03 20.66
C MET A 235 -2.22 -1.63 19.92
N ASP A 236 -2.19 -0.58 19.11
CA ASP A 236 -3.34 -0.21 18.28
C ASP A 236 -3.35 -1.07 17.02
N ASP A 237 -4.21 -2.09 17.01
CA ASP A 237 -4.33 -3.06 15.92
C ASP A 237 -4.68 -2.38 14.58
N ASP A 238 -5.32 -1.20 14.60
CA ASP A 238 -5.64 -0.42 13.41
C ASP A 238 -4.38 0.00 12.64
N LEU A 239 -3.25 0.19 13.35
CA LEU A 239 -1.97 0.55 12.72
C LEU A 239 -1.41 -0.57 11.84
N VAL A 240 -1.78 -1.82 12.09
CA VAL A 240 -1.30 -3.01 11.38
C VAL A 240 -2.43 -3.77 10.67
N GLU A 241 -3.60 -3.16 10.52
CA GLU A 241 -4.70 -3.74 9.77
C GLU A 241 -4.25 -4.11 8.35
N GLY A 242 -4.54 -5.34 7.93
CA GLY A 242 -4.14 -5.87 6.63
C GLY A 242 -2.64 -6.16 6.46
N PHE A 243 -1.81 -5.98 7.50
CA PHE A 243 -0.36 -6.22 7.43
C PHE A 243 0.03 -7.71 7.64
N THR A 244 -0.77 -8.47 8.39
CA THR A 244 -0.49 -9.88 8.72
C THR A 244 -0.19 -10.77 7.50
N PRO A 245 -0.90 -10.68 6.35
CA PRO A 245 -0.60 -11.52 5.19
C PRO A 245 0.83 -11.35 4.67
N PHE A 246 1.40 -10.15 4.75
CA PHE A 246 2.77 -9.88 4.32
C PHE A 246 3.80 -10.58 5.21
N VAL A 247 3.58 -10.50 6.52
CA VAL A 247 4.41 -11.16 7.54
C VAL A 247 4.32 -12.67 7.40
N ALA A 248 3.10 -13.21 7.26
CA ALA A 248 2.88 -14.64 7.06
C ALA A 248 3.54 -15.14 5.77
N ALA A 249 3.44 -14.38 4.68
CA ALA A 249 4.13 -14.69 3.43
C ALA A 249 5.65 -14.72 3.62
N ALA A 250 6.23 -13.71 4.25
CA ALA A 250 7.67 -13.65 4.52
C ALA A 250 8.17 -14.84 5.35
N ALA A 251 7.45 -15.21 6.41
CA ALA A 251 7.79 -16.36 7.23
C ALA A 251 7.65 -17.68 6.47
N LYS A 252 6.59 -17.84 5.66
CA LYS A 252 6.43 -18.99 4.77
C LYS A 252 7.60 -19.12 3.81
N PHE A 253 8.06 -18.01 3.21
CA PHE A 253 9.21 -18.04 2.32
C PHE A 253 10.51 -18.36 3.05
N GLY A 254 10.73 -17.84 4.27
CA GLY A 254 11.87 -18.24 5.10
C GLY A 254 11.88 -19.74 5.40
N ALA A 255 10.70 -20.30 5.68
CA ALA A 255 10.48 -21.70 5.98
C ALA A 255 10.40 -22.64 4.75
N GLY A 256 10.71 -22.16 3.54
CA GLY A 256 10.68 -22.99 2.33
C GLY A 256 9.28 -23.49 1.97
N GLY A 257 8.26 -22.64 2.14
CA GLY A 257 6.88 -22.94 1.78
C GLY A 257 6.01 -23.45 2.94
N ILE A 258 6.61 -23.75 4.10
CA ILE A 258 5.88 -24.22 5.29
C ILE A 258 5.24 -23.01 6.01
N PRO A 259 3.93 -23.03 6.32
CA PRO A 259 3.30 -21.96 7.08
C PRO A 259 3.84 -21.91 8.51
N VAL A 260 4.12 -20.70 9.01
CA VAL A 260 4.66 -20.45 10.35
C VAL A 260 3.75 -19.50 11.12
N ASN A 261 3.60 -19.71 12.43
CA ASN A 261 2.86 -18.78 13.28
C ASN A 261 3.65 -17.46 13.42
N VAL A 262 3.01 -16.34 13.07
CA VAL A 262 3.59 -15.00 13.08
C VAL A 262 2.88 -14.01 14.01
N ASP A 263 1.97 -14.47 14.88
CA ASP A 263 1.05 -13.61 15.66
C ASP A 263 1.75 -12.50 16.48
N GLY A 264 2.98 -12.74 16.94
CA GLY A 264 3.76 -11.77 17.71
C GLY A 264 4.30 -10.59 16.88
N ILE A 265 4.53 -10.78 15.58
CA ILE A 265 5.22 -9.79 14.74
C ILE A 265 4.31 -8.58 14.45
N PRO A 266 3.05 -8.73 13.98
CA PRO A 266 2.15 -7.59 13.80
C PRO A 266 1.96 -6.79 15.09
N SER A 267 1.83 -7.47 16.24
CA SER A 267 1.71 -6.82 17.55
C SER A 267 2.95 -5.99 17.90
N LYS A 268 4.15 -6.52 17.65
CA LYS A 268 5.41 -5.80 17.82
C LYS A 268 5.50 -4.58 16.89
N VAL A 269 5.06 -4.72 15.63
CA VAL A 269 5.03 -3.62 14.65
C VAL A 269 4.05 -2.54 15.07
N ALA A 270 2.84 -2.90 15.52
CA ALA A 270 1.85 -1.95 16.02
C ALA A 270 2.43 -1.10 17.16
N ARG A 271 3.13 -1.76 18.08
CA ARG A 271 3.87 -1.08 19.16
C ARG A 271 4.92 -0.12 18.62
N THR A 272 5.81 -0.58 17.74
CA THR A 272 6.87 0.25 17.16
C THR A 272 6.31 1.49 16.45
N ILE A 273 5.21 1.33 15.68
CA ILE A 273 4.55 2.45 15.00
C ILE A 273 3.90 3.40 16.01
N GLY A 274 3.24 2.84 17.03
CA GLY A 274 2.60 3.62 18.10
C GLY A 274 3.60 4.44 18.90
N ASP A 275 4.73 3.83 19.30
CA ASP A 275 5.82 4.49 20.03
C ASP A 275 6.49 5.56 19.15
N TRP A 276 6.75 5.25 17.87
CA TRP A 276 7.29 6.24 16.93
C TRP A 276 6.34 7.44 16.76
N LEU A 277 5.03 7.19 16.63
CA LEU A 277 4.02 8.24 16.51
C LEU A 277 3.93 9.07 17.81
N ARG A 278 4.00 8.40 18.98
CA ARG A 278 4.05 9.03 20.30
C ARG A 278 5.16 10.06 20.38
N ASP A 279 6.39 9.60 20.16
CA ASP A 279 7.59 10.43 20.27
C ASP A 279 7.51 11.66 19.36
N ARG A 280 6.92 11.51 18.17
CA ARG A 280 6.76 12.61 17.21
C ARG A 280 5.66 13.58 17.58
N LEU A 281 4.53 13.09 18.07
CA LEU A 281 3.47 13.98 18.55
C LEU A 281 3.95 14.76 19.78
N GLU A 282 4.63 14.09 20.72
CA GLU A 282 5.18 14.69 21.94
C GLU A 282 6.22 15.78 21.65
N ALA A 283 7.17 15.50 20.74
CA ALA A 283 8.20 16.48 20.35
C ALA A 283 7.63 17.76 19.74
N HIS A 284 6.39 17.73 19.24
CA HIS A 284 5.74 18.87 18.64
C HIS A 284 4.71 19.54 19.55
N LEU A 285 4.55 19.15 20.83
CA LEU A 285 3.51 19.68 21.71
C LEU A 285 3.71 21.13 22.17
N ASP A 286 4.96 21.55 22.38
CA ASP A 286 5.30 22.87 22.96
C ASP A 286 5.31 24.03 21.96
N ASP A 287 5.08 23.78 20.67
CA ASP A 287 5.08 24.80 19.63
C ASP A 287 3.72 25.54 19.57
N ASP A 288 3.67 26.83 19.21
CA ASP A 288 2.41 27.58 18.96
C ASP A 288 1.76 27.26 17.59
N VAL A 289 2.13 26.14 16.96
CA VAL A 289 1.75 25.78 15.58
C VAL A 289 0.39 25.08 15.56
N ALA A 290 -0.47 25.36 14.57
CA ALA A 290 -1.74 24.65 14.40
C ALA A 290 -1.55 23.12 14.29
N ILE A 291 -2.39 22.34 14.97
CA ILE A 291 -2.25 20.89 15.09
C ILE A 291 -2.31 20.16 13.73
N GLU A 292 -3.06 20.68 12.76
CA GLU A 292 -3.09 20.16 11.38
C GLU A 292 -1.73 20.21 10.70
N VAL A 293 -0.97 21.29 10.94
CA VAL A 293 0.37 21.46 10.36
C VAL A 293 1.31 20.43 10.95
N ARG A 294 1.20 20.15 12.26
CA ARG A 294 1.98 19.12 12.96
C ARG A 294 1.67 17.72 12.44
N LEU A 295 0.39 17.34 12.35
CA LEU A 295 0.00 16.02 11.83
C LEU A 295 0.49 15.79 10.39
N ARG A 296 0.45 16.83 9.56
CA ARG A 296 1.03 16.77 8.21
C ARG A 296 2.54 16.59 8.23
N ALA A 297 3.26 17.24 9.15
CA ALA A 297 4.70 17.08 9.29
C ALA A 297 5.06 15.64 9.70
N VAL A 298 4.38 15.10 10.72
CA VAL A 298 4.52 13.71 11.16
C VAL A 298 4.26 12.74 10.02
N TYR A 299 3.16 12.92 9.27
CA TYR A 299 2.86 12.05 8.12
C TYR A 299 3.90 12.15 6.99
N ARG A 300 4.49 13.33 6.77
CA ARG A 300 5.57 13.49 5.79
C ARG A 300 6.83 12.74 6.23
N GLU A 301 7.20 12.81 7.50
CA GLU A 301 8.33 12.04 8.05
C GLU A 301 8.10 10.54 7.90
N TRP A 302 6.89 10.09 8.28
CA TRP A 302 6.46 8.70 8.11
C TRP A 302 6.67 8.21 6.69
N LYS A 303 6.13 8.96 5.71
CA LYS A 303 6.22 8.62 4.28
C LYS A 303 7.63 8.58 3.74
N LYS A 304 8.54 9.39 4.30
CA LYS A 304 9.88 9.60 3.77
C LYS A 304 10.83 8.47 4.18
N SER A 305 10.68 7.92 5.38
CA SER A 305 11.69 6.99 5.91
C SER A 305 11.18 5.96 6.92
N ALA A 306 10.35 6.35 7.88
CA ALA A 306 10.02 5.46 9.01
C ALA A 306 9.27 4.19 8.56
N VAL A 307 8.31 4.35 7.65
CA VAL A 307 7.49 3.22 7.18
C VAL A 307 8.27 2.18 6.39
N ASP A 308 9.21 2.61 5.56
CA ASP A 308 10.02 1.73 4.73
C ASP A 308 10.94 0.87 5.61
N LEU A 309 11.56 1.48 6.63
CA LEU A 309 12.39 0.76 7.60
C LEU A 309 11.57 -0.24 8.41
N ILE A 310 10.46 0.21 9.03
CA ILE A 310 9.61 -0.65 9.87
C ILE A 310 9.02 -1.83 9.08
N ALA A 311 8.54 -1.60 7.86
CA ALA A 311 7.99 -2.66 7.03
C ALA A 311 9.04 -3.68 6.63
N THR A 312 10.22 -3.22 6.19
CA THR A 312 11.29 -4.13 5.74
C THR A 312 11.91 -4.91 6.90
N ASP A 313 12.01 -4.32 8.08
CA ASP A 313 12.48 -5.02 9.29
C ASP A 313 11.49 -6.09 9.76
N ALA A 314 10.19 -5.81 9.72
CA ALA A 314 9.16 -6.80 10.03
C ALA A 314 9.15 -7.98 9.04
N ILE A 315 9.36 -7.71 7.75
CA ILE A 315 9.51 -8.75 6.73
C ILE A 315 10.77 -9.58 6.99
N ALA A 316 11.89 -8.95 7.33
CA ALA A 316 13.14 -9.64 7.62
C ALA A 316 13.05 -10.50 8.90
N GLU A 317 12.41 -9.99 9.95
CA GLU A 317 12.12 -10.74 11.18
C GLU A 317 11.24 -11.95 10.92
N ALA A 318 10.18 -11.80 10.13
CA ALA A 318 9.31 -12.90 9.76
C ALA A 318 10.04 -13.97 8.95
N PHE A 319 10.83 -13.56 7.96
CA PHE A 319 11.66 -14.47 7.16
C PHE A 319 12.66 -15.23 8.04
N ALA A 320 13.39 -14.53 8.92
CA ALA A 320 14.34 -15.13 9.84
C ALA A 320 13.67 -16.12 10.79
N LEU A 321 12.49 -15.79 11.32
CA LEU A 321 11.68 -16.70 12.12
C LEU A 321 11.32 -17.97 11.34
N GLY A 322 10.86 -17.81 10.09
CA GLY A 322 10.54 -18.92 9.22
C GLY A 322 11.72 -19.86 8.99
N LEU A 323 12.89 -19.28 8.68
CA LEU A 323 14.13 -20.03 8.52
C LEU A 323 14.56 -20.75 9.81
N TYR A 324 14.43 -20.10 10.96
CA TYR A 324 14.81 -20.67 12.24
C TYR A 324 13.93 -21.84 12.68
N VAL A 325 12.63 -21.76 12.41
CA VAL A 325 11.65 -22.81 12.79
C VAL A 325 11.95 -24.13 12.09
N THR A 326 12.43 -24.11 10.85
CA THR A 326 12.73 -25.33 10.07
C THR A 326 14.04 -26.02 10.46
N ILE A 327 14.90 -25.36 11.25
CA ILE A 327 16.14 -25.97 11.75
C ILE A 327 15.79 -27.10 12.75
N PRO A 328 16.35 -28.32 12.64
CA PRO A 328 16.13 -29.38 13.63
C PRO A 328 16.54 -28.98 15.06
N GLN A 329 15.87 -29.52 16.07
CA GLN A 329 16.10 -29.12 17.47
C GLN A 329 17.48 -29.50 17.99
N ASP A 330 18.07 -30.57 17.44
CA ASP A 330 19.41 -31.08 17.73
C ASP A 330 20.50 -30.48 16.83
N ALA A 331 20.13 -29.63 15.86
CA ALA A 331 21.08 -29.03 14.95
C ALA A 331 21.94 -27.96 15.65
N GLN A 332 23.16 -27.87 15.16
CA GLN A 332 24.08 -26.78 15.47
C GLN A 332 23.83 -25.60 14.54
N ILE A 333 23.84 -24.39 15.09
CA ILE A 333 23.54 -23.13 14.39
C ILE A 333 24.72 -22.16 14.44
N LYS A 334 24.80 -21.31 13.42
CA LYS A 334 25.72 -20.17 13.37
C LYS A 334 24.95 -18.89 13.02
N TRP A 335 25.46 -17.75 13.48
CA TRP A 335 24.99 -16.45 13.04
C TRP A 335 25.70 -16.09 11.74
N GLU A 336 24.95 -15.99 10.66
CA GLU A 336 25.49 -15.64 9.37
C GLU A 336 25.27 -14.15 9.11
N MET A 337 26.39 -13.46 8.83
CA MET A 337 26.39 -12.05 8.49
C MET A 337 26.12 -11.90 6.99
N PRO A 338 25.36 -10.88 6.59
CA PRO A 338 25.11 -10.65 5.19
C PRO A 338 26.40 -10.10 4.52
N ALA A 339 26.60 -10.42 3.24
CA ALA A 339 27.84 -10.10 2.52
C ALA A 339 28.07 -8.58 2.35
N ASP A 340 27.01 -7.79 2.36
CA ASP A 340 27.02 -6.32 2.28
C ASP A 340 27.33 -5.62 3.61
N GLY A 341 27.42 -6.38 4.71
CA GLY A 341 27.90 -5.91 6.00
C GLY A 341 26.85 -5.91 7.12
N CYS A 342 27.33 -5.88 8.36
CA CYS A 342 26.49 -5.95 9.55
C CYS A 342 25.82 -4.61 9.88
N CYS A 343 24.66 -4.68 10.53
CA CYS A 343 23.90 -3.52 10.98
C CYS A 343 24.50 -2.76 12.18
N GLY A 344 25.56 -3.30 12.80
CA GLY A 344 26.26 -2.71 13.94
C GLY A 344 27.08 -3.73 14.73
N ASP A 345 27.66 -3.30 15.85
CA ASP A 345 28.59 -4.10 16.67
C ASP A 345 27.96 -5.37 17.25
N ILE A 346 26.67 -5.32 17.60
CA ILE A 346 25.93 -6.47 18.12
C ILE A 346 25.85 -7.59 17.06
N CYS A 347 25.58 -7.21 15.81
CA CYS A 347 25.55 -8.14 14.67
C CYS A 347 26.92 -8.78 14.45
N HIS A 348 27.99 -7.98 14.49
CA HIS A 348 29.35 -8.48 14.36
C HIS A 348 29.73 -9.43 15.51
N THR A 349 29.36 -9.08 16.74
CA THR A 349 29.65 -9.89 17.93
C THR A 349 28.97 -11.26 17.82
N ASN A 350 27.72 -11.31 17.36
CA ASN A 350 27.05 -12.57 17.11
C ASN A 350 27.66 -13.36 15.96
N GLY A 351 28.06 -12.69 14.87
CA GLY A 351 28.74 -13.32 13.74
C GLY A 351 30.11 -13.93 14.08
N LEU A 352 30.79 -13.42 15.11
CA LEU A 352 32.05 -13.97 15.63
C LEU A 352 31.85 -15.07 16.68
N ALA A 353 30.61 -15.37 17.07
CA ALA A 353 30.33 -16.40 18.06
C ALA A 353 30.72 -17.79 17.53
N SER A 354 31.17 -18.66 18.44
CA SER A 354 31.26 -20.09 18.15
C SER A 354 29.88 -20.66 17.79
N ILE A 355 29.90 -21.77 17.06
CA ILE A 355 28.71 -22.59 16.79
C ILE A 355 27.96 -22.89 18.10
N ARG A 356 26.62 -22.87 18.04
CA ARG A 356 25.72 -23.06 19.20
C ARG A 356 24.66 -24.11 18.92
N GLY A 357 24.04 -24.66 19.97
CA GLY A 357 22.83 -25.46 19.82
C GLY A 357 21.62 -24.59 19.48
N LYS A 358 20.65 -25.13 18.73
CA LYS A 358 19.35 -24.44 18.55
C LYS A 358 18.70 -24.17 19.91
N GLY A 359 18.26 -22.92 20.11
CA GLY A 359 17.67 -22.46 21.37
C GLY A 359 18.67 -21.88 22.38
N GLU A 360 19.97 -21.93 22.11
CA GLU A 360 20.97 -21.20 22.89
C GLU A 360 21.09 -19.75 22.42
N GLU A 361 21.19 -18.83 23.37
CA GLU A 361 21.39 -17.41 23.06
C GLU A 361 22.77 -17.16 22.44
N PHE A 362 22.83 -16.24 21.48
CA PHE A 362 24.09 -15.67 20.99
C PHE A 362 24.67 -14.68 22.02
N PRO A 363 25.93 -14.20 21.88
CA PRO A 363 26.55 -13.27 22.85
C PRO A 363 25.71 -12.04 23.19
N SER A 364 24.87 -11.58 22.26
CA SER A 364 23.94 -10.46 22.49
C SER A 364 22.70 -10.80 23.33
N GLY A 365 22.53 -12.04 23.77
CA GLY A 365 21.30 -12.56 24.39
C GLY A 365 20.17 -12.84 23.39
N HIS A 366 20.39 -12.62 22.09
CA HIS A 366 19.36 -12.87 21.08
C HIS A 366 19.40 -14.32 20.61
N LEU A 367 18.24 -14.92 20.39
CA LEU A 367 18.09 -16.24 19.77
C LEU A 367 18.05 -16.17 18.24
N LEU A 368 17.45 -15.10 17.71
CA LEU A 368 17.26 -14.88 16.28
C LEU A 368 17.45 -13.39 15.93
N PRO A 369 17.81 -13.08 14.67
CA PRO A 369 17.77 -11.73 14.13
C PRO A 369 16.33 -11.26 13.87
N PRO A 370 16.11 -9.94 13.66
CA PRO A 370 17.09 -8.86 13.68
C PRO A 370 17.48 -8.41 15.10
N VAL A 371 18.73 -8.00 15.29
CA VAL A 371 19.23 -7.40 16.56
C VAL A 371 18.97 -5.90 16.66
N GLY A 372 18.51 -5.29 15.57
CA GLY A 372 18.25 -3.85 15.50
C GLY A 372 17.72 -3.45 14.12
N PRO A 373 17.39 -2.15 13.96
CA PRO A 373 16.84 -1.66 12.71
C PRO A 373 17.77 -1.89 11.52
N GLY A 374 17.23 -2.31 10.39
CA GLY A 374 17.99 -2.56 9.17
C GLY A 374 18.84 -3.83 9.18
N CYS A 375 18.78 -4.66 10.23
CA CYS A 375 19.60 -5.88 10.26
C CYS A 375 19.11 -6.97 9.32
N ARG A 376 20.03 -7.57 8.57
CA ARG A 376 19.75 -8.62 7.57
C ARG A 376 20.51 -9.93 7.82
N SER A 377 21.11 -10.09 9.00
CA SER A 377 21.69 -11.37 9.41
C SER A 377 20.65 -12.46 9.49
N LEU A 378 21.13 -13.70 9.39
CA LEU A 378 20.33 -14.90 9.51
C LEU A 378 20.97 -15.87 10.51
N VAL A 379 20.14 -16.75 11.08
CA VAL A 379 20.63 -17.92 11.82
C VAL A 379 20.43 -19.12 10.90
N VAL A 380 21.53 -19.83 10.63
CA VAL A 380 21.55 -20.95 9.68
C VAL A 380 22.22 -22.18 10.32
N PRO A 381 21.95 -23.40 9.83
CA PRO A 381 22.67 -24.59 10.28
C PRO A 381 24.18 -24.46 10.02
N ALA A 382 25.00 -24.86 11.00
CA ALA A 382 26.47 -24.75 10.90
C ALA A 382 27.12 -25.76 9.96
N GLY A 383 26.39 -26.80 9.54
CA GLY A 383 26.87 -27.89 8.67
C GLY A 383 26.46 -27.78 7.20
N GLN A 384 26.03 -26.60 6.74
CA GLN A 384 25.74 -26.33 5.33
C GLN A 384 26.98 -25.81 4.60
#